data_AF-A0AAV1TPF3-F1
#
_entry.id   AF-A0AAV1TPF3-F1
#
_cell.length_a   1.000
_cell.length_b   1.000
_cell.length_c   1.000
_cell.angle_alpha   90.00
_cell.angle_beta   90.00
_cell.angle_gamma   90.00
#
_symmetry.space_group_name_H-M   'P 1'
#
loop_
_entity.id
_entity.type
_entity.pdbx_description
1 polymer ?
#
loop_
_entity_poly.entity_id
_entity_poly.type
_entity_poly.pdbx_seq_one_letter_code
_entity_poly.pdbx_strand_id
1 'polypeptide(L)'
;MTIQMDELPQAPSSGTSPRSSTSWSRCDQAVARVAPIATTTCQVCSKGIAQGEWQLGLMFIHVEGYMLMEWYHLQCSKSLHGNGLSDVLQTVQSEMTEAQKKVFQLACQEAASAS
;
A
#
# COMPACT_ATOMS: atom_id res chain seq x y z
N MET A 1 2.44 -6.29 -45.63
CA MET A 1 1.46 -6.36 -44.53
C MET A 1 2.25 -6.16 -43.25
N THR A 2 2.38 -4.92 -42.82
CA THR A 2 3.12 -4.53 -41.62
C THR A 2 2.27 -4.91 -40.41
N ILE A 3 2.75 -5.84 -39.58
CA ILE A 3 2.08 -6.22 -38.35
C ILE A 3 2.24 -5.04 -37.38
N GLN A 4 1.14 -4.36 -37.13
CA GLN A 4 1.01 -3.33 -36.12
C GLN A 4 1.12 -4.03 -34.76
N MET A 5 2.25 -3.83 -34.11
CA MET A 5 2.47 -4.25 -32.72
C MET A 5 1.46 -3.52 -31.84
N ASP A 6 0.44 -4.26 -31.44
CA ASP A 6 -0.59 -3.85 -30.49
C ASP A 6 0.12 -3.41 -29.21
N GLU A 7 -0.09 -2.14 -28.89
CA GLU A 7 0.49 -1.45 -27.75
C GLU A 7 0.01 -2.15 -26.47
N LEU A 8 0.94 -2.79 -25.74
CA LEU A 8 0.64 -3.31 -24.40
C LEU A 8 0.01 -2.18 -23.57
N PRO A 9 -1.04 -2.44 -22.76
CA PRO A 9 -1.64 -1.42 -21.91
C PRO A 9 -0.54 -0.72 -21.10
N GLN A 10 -0.33 0.56 -21.39
CA GLN A 10 0.74 1.32 -20.74
C GLN A 10 0.47 1.33 -19.24
N ALA A 11 1.44 0.82 -18.47
CA ALA A 11 1.44 1.07 -17.03
C ALA A 11 1.44 2.59 -16.81
N PRO A 12 0.60 3.13 -15.90
CA PRO A 12 0.52 4.56 -15.68
C PRO A 12 1.91 5.12 -15.34
N SER A 13 2.26 6.21 -16.03
CA SER A 13 3.52 6.92 -15.86
C SER A 13 3.80 7.20 -14.39
N SER A 14 5.02 6.92 -13.95
CA SER A 14 5.55 7.20 -12.60
C SER A 14 5.50 8.70 -12.31
N GLY A 15 4.35 9.20 -11.86
CA GLY A 15 4.13 10.63 -11.62
C GLY A 15 2.69 11.02 -11.30
N THR A 16 1.69 10.28 -11.76
CA THR A 16 0.30 10.52 -11.38
C THR A 16 -0.06 9.63 -10.20
N SER A 17 0.09 10.17 -8.99
CA SER A 17 -0.43 9.51 -7.80
C SER A 17 -1.92 9.22 -7.99
N PRO A 18 -2.40 7.97 -7.80
CA PRO A 18 -3.82 7.62 -7.88
C PRO A 18 -4.70 8.54 -7.01
N ARG A 19 -4.09 9.05 -5.93
CA ARG A 19 -4.71 9.97 -4.96
C ARG A 19 -5.22 11.29 -5.57
N SER A 20 -4.84 11.67 -6.79
CA SER A 20 -5.24 12.94 -7.42
C SER A 20 -6.19 12.79 -8.61
N SER A 21 -6.57 11.57 -8.99
CA SER A 21 -7.44 11.32 -10.14
C SER A 21 -8.83 10.87 -9.68
N THR A 22 -9.87 11.43 -10.29
CA THR A 22 -11.27 10.99 -10.07
C THR A 22 -11.55 9.60 -10.63
N SER A 23 -10.64 9.05 -11.44
CA SER A 23 -10.78 7.74 -12.06
C SER A 23 -10.31 6.60 -11.17
N TRP A 24 -9.68 6.88 -10.03
CA TRP A 24 -9.23 5.88 -9.07
C TRP A 24 -10.02 5.99 -7.76
N SER A 25 -10.62 4.87 -7.36
CA SER A 25 -11.28 4.75 -6.07
C SER A 25 -10.43 3.89 -5.15
N ARG A 26 -10.25 4.33 -3.90
CA ARG A 26 -9.63 3.49 -2.87
C ARG A 26 -10.58 2.35 -2.54
N CYS A 27 -10.09 1.12 -2.56
CA CYS A 27 -10.79 -0.01 -1.99
C CYS A 27 -10.64 0.05 -0.47
N ASP A 28 -11.72 -0.16 0.28
CA ASP A 28 -11.66 -0.18 1.75
C ASP A 28 -10.87 -1.38 2.31
N GLN A 29 -10.41 -2.29 1.43
CA GLN A 29 -9.51 -3.36 1.83
C GLN A 29 -8.07 -2.86 1.97
N ALA A 30 -7.59 -2.88 3.20
CA ALA A 30 -6.18 -2.73 3.53
C ALA A 30 -5.57 -4.05 3.95
N VAL A 31 -4.30 -4.24 3.61
CA VAL A 31 -3.53 -5.43 3.98
C VAL A 31 -2.28 -5.02 4.73
N ALA A 32 -1.80 -5.87 5.65
CA ALA A 32 -0.45 -5.75 6.17
C ALA A 32 0.26 -7.10 6.11
N ARG A 33 1.55 -7.04 5.82
CA ARG A 33 2.39 -8.23 5.82
C ARG A 33 3.83 -7.87 6.15
N VAL A 34 4.58 -8.86 6.60
CA VAL A 34 6.03 -8.82 6.56
C VAL A 34 6.47 -8.92 5.10
N ALA A 35 7.32 -8.00 4.65
CA ALA A 35 7.80 -7.93 3.29
C ALA A 35 8.60 -9.19 2.94
N PRO A 36 8.15 -10.00 1.97
CA PRO A 36 8.84 -11.24 1.61
C PRO A 36 10.14 -10.97 0.85
N ILE A 37 10.23 -9.81 0.19
CA ILE A 37 11.35 -9.33 -0.64
C ILE A 37 11.47 -7.80 -0.52
N ALA A 38 12.64 -7.26 -0.85
CA ALA A 38 12.95 -5.83 -0.74
C ALA A 38 12.74 -5.06 -2.07
N THR A 39 11.58 -5.22 -2.71
CA THR A 39 11.27 -4.57 -4.01
C THR A 39 10.19 -3.49 -3.93
N THR A 40 9.53 -3.33 -2.79
CA THR A 40 8.46 -2.34 -2.60
C THR A 40 9.06 -1.01 -2.13
N THR A 41 8.49 0.09 -2.62
CA THR A 41 8.89 1.45 -2.24
C THR A 41 7.74 2.12 -1.52
N CYS A 42 8.02 2.72 -0.36
CA CYS A 42 7.03 3.45 0.40
C CYS A 42 6.58 4.71 -0.34
N GLN A 43 5.27 4.86 -0.55
CA GLN A 43 4.71 6.00 -1.28
C GLN A 43 4.66 7.32 -0.48
N VAL A 44 5.12 7.33 0.77
CA VAL A 44 5.24 8.54 1.60
C VAL A 44 6.67 9.07 1.60
N CYS A 45 7.64 8.22 1.93
CA CYS A 45 9.04 8.65 2.08
C CYS A 45 9.93 8.32 0.87
N SER A 46 9.39 7.65 -0.14
CA SER A 46 10.10 7.21 -1.36
C SER A 46 11.31 6.30 -1.11
N LYS A 47 11.45 5.74 0.10
CA LYS A 47 12.49 4.75 0.43
C LYS A 47 11.98 3.33 0.23
N GLY A 48 12.91 2.42 -0.07
CA GLY A 48 12.62 0.99 -0.12
C GLY A 48 12.15 0.44 1.23
N ILE A 49 11.29 -0.57 1.18
CA ILE A 49 10.88 -1.35 2.35
C ILE A 49 11.71 -2.64 2.35
N ALA A 50 12.46 -2.89 3.43
CA ALA A 50 13.39 -4.01 3.46
C ALA A 50 12.65 -5.35 3.66
N GLN A 51 13.26 -6.44 3.20
CA GLN A 51 12.77 -7.78 3.49
C GLN A 51 12.72 -8.00 5.01
N GLY A 52 11.63 -8.57 5.51
CA GLY A 52 11.44 -8.77 6.95
C GLY A 52 10.81 -7.57 7.67
N GLU A 53 10.68 -6.40 7.03
CA GLU A 53 9.94 -5.27 7.61
C GLU A 53 8.43 -5.40 7.36
N TRP A 54 7.62 -4.87 8.26
CA TRP A 54 6.19 -4.74 8.03
C TRP A 54 5.88 -3.66 7.00
N GLN A 55 4.97 -3.98 6.08
CA GLN A 55 4.42 -3.06 5.09
C GLN A 55 2.89 -3.07 5.11
N LEU A 56 2.29 -1.88 4.96
CA LEU A 56 0.86 -1.70 4.75
C LEU A 56 0.61 -1.57 3.25
N GLY A 57 -0.38 -2.29 2.75
CA GLY A 57 -0.85 -2.25 1.37
C GLY A 57 -2.23 -1.62 1.30
N LEU A 58 -2.41 -0.67 0.39
CA LEU A 58 -3.69 -0.07 0.05
C LEU A 58 -4.01 -0.34 -1.41
N MET A 59 -5.20 -0.88 -1.65
CA MET A 59 -5.64 -1.18 -3.00
C MET A 59 -6.47 -0.04 -3.57
N PHE A 60 -6.22 0.30 -4.82
CA PHE A 60 -6.95 1.28 -5.61
C PHE A 60 -7.49 0.59 -6.86
N ILE A 61 -8.72 0.91 -7.21
CA ILE A 61 -9.42 0.35 -8.36
C ILE A 61 -9.72 1.50 -9.32
N HIS A 62 -9.29 1.36 -10.56
CA HIS A 62 -9.61 2.29 -11.63
C HIS A 62 -11.03 2.03 -12.15
N VAL A 63 -11.71 3.06 -12.65
CA VAL A 63 -13.02 2.92 -13.30
C VAL A 63 -13.01 1.98 -14.51
N GLU A 64 -11.84 1.75 -15.13
CA GLU A 64 -11.66 0.79 -16.23
C GLU A 64 -11.31 -0.64 -15.75
N GLY A 65 -11.29 -0.88 -14.43
CA GLY A 65 -11.05 -2.20 -13.84
C GLY A 65 -9.59 -2.51 -13.50
N TYR A 66 -8.65 -1.59 -13.75
CA TYR A 66 -7.26 -1.76 -13.29
C TYR A 66 -7.17 -1.74 -11.77
N MET A 67 -6.27 -2.53 -11.22
CA MET A 67 -5.98 -2.54 -9.78
C MET A 67 -4.54 -2.14 -9.54
N LEU A 68 -4.34 -1.29 -8.53
CA LEU A 68 -3.02 -0.87 -8.08
C LEU A 68 -2.91 -1.10 -6.57
N MET A 69 -1.79 -1.66 -6.14
CA MET A 69 -1.44 -1.81 -4.73
C MET A 69 -0.30 -0.84 -4.40
N GLU A 70 -0.56 0.10 -3.51
CA GLU A 70 0.48 0.97 -2.96
C GLU A 70 0.97 0.44 -1.62
N TRP A 71 2.28 0.52 -1.39
CA TRP A 71 2.92 0.04 -0.16
C TRP A 71 3.47 1.18 0.69
N TYR A 72 3.43 1.00 2.01
CA TYR A 72 3.81 1.99 2.99
C TYR A 72 4.54 1.34 4.17
N HIS A 73 5.55 2.02 4.71
CA HIS A 73 6.10 1.65 6.02
C HIS A 73 5.07 1.88 7.13
N LEU A 74 5.17 1.12 8.23
CA LEU A 74 4.33 1.36 9.42
C LEU A 74 4.49 2.77 9.98
N GLN A 75 5.72 3.25 10.13
CA GLN A 75 6.01 4.59 10.66
C GLN A 75 5.47 5.71 9.77
N CYS A 76 5.39 5.47 8.46
CA CYS A 76 4.87 6.44 7.50
C CYS A 76 3.33 6.52 7.51
N SER A 77 2.64 5.59 8.16
CA SER A 77 1.17 5.57 8.21
C SER A 77 0.56 6.83 8.84
N LYS A 78 1.26 7.46 9.79
CA LYS A 78 0.86 8.73 10.42
C LYS A 78 0.72 9.89 9.42
N SER A 79 1.42 9.83 8.28
CA SER A 79 1.35 10.86 7.23
C SER A 79 0.21 10.63 6.24
N LEU A 80 -0.55 9.55 6.41
CA LEU A 80 -1.65 9.18 5.53
C LEU A 80 -3.00 9.78 5.99
N HIS A 81 -2.98 10.70 6.96
CA HIS A 81 -4.18 11.32 7.50
C HIS A 81 -4.85 12.20 6.44
N GLY A 82 -5.97 11.75 5.87
CA GLY A 82 -6.72 12.51 4.87
C GLY A 82 -7.74 11.69 4.09
N ASN A 83 -7.50 10.38 3.94
CA ASN A 83 -8.34 9.52 3.10
C ASN A 83 -9.06 8.39 3.87
N GLY A 84 -9.30 8.50 5.18
CA GLY A 84 -9.94 7.42 5.96
C GLY A 84 -8.96 6.30 6.36
N LEU A 85 -7.79 6.69 6.87
CA LEU A 85 -6.68 5.77 7.20
C LEU A 85 -6.56 5.39 8.68
N SER A 86 -7.27 6.06 9.58
CA SER A 86 -7.44 5.55 10.95
C SER A 86 -8.08 4.15 10.96
N ASP A 87 -8.86 3.82 9.93
CA ASP A 87 -9.48 2.52 9.74
C ASP A 87 -8.50 1.47 9.20
N VAL A 88 -7.47 1.86 8.44
CA VAL A 88 -6.57 0.91 7.76
C VAL A 88 -5.88 -0.05 8.71
N LEU A 89 -5.33 0.46 9.83
CA LEU A 89 -4.73 -0.42 10.85
C LEU A 89 -5.77 -1.31 11.53
N GLN A 90 -7.01 -0.83 11.66
CA GLN A 90 -8.12 -1.59 12.25
C GLN A 90 -8.63 -2.67 11.29
N THR A 91 -8.86 -2.35 10.02
CA THR A 91 -9.22 -3.28 8.94
C THR A 91 -8.17 -4.37 8.77
N VAL A 92 -6.89 -4.00 8.77
CA VAL A 92 -5.80 -4.97 8.73
C VAL A 92 -5.89 -5.96 9.90
N GLN A 93 -6.19 -5.44 11.10
CA GLN A 93 -6.27 -6.27 12.29
C GLN A 93 -7.53 -7.14 12.33
N SER A 94 -8.64 -6.79 11.68
CA SER A 94 -9.86 -7.63 11.70
C SER A 94 -9.64 -8.97 11.01
N GLU A 95 -8.82 -8.99 9.96
CA GLU A 95 -8.54 -10.17 9.13
C GLU A 95 -7.39 -11.05 9.66
N MET A 96 -6.71 -10.64 10.73
CA MET A 96 -5.58 -11.37 11.31
C MET A 96 -6.02 -12.41 12.35
N THR A 97 -5.24 -13.47 12.53
CA THR A 97 -5.34 -14.32 13.71
C THR A 97 -4.86 -13.58 14.97
N GLU A 98 -5.32 -13.99 16.16
CA GLU A 98 -4.89 -13.35 17.42
C GLU A 98 -3.37 -13.37 17.63
N ALA A 99 -2.68 -14.41 17.18
CA ALA A 99 -1.22 -14.48 17.23
C ALA A 99 -0.57 -13.42 16.31
N GLN A 100 -1.06 -13.27 15.08
CA GLN A 100 -0.58 -12.28 14.13
C GLN A 100 -0.88 -10.85 14.60
N LYS A 101 -2.07 -10.61 15.17
CA LYS A 101 -2.45 -9.30 15.73
C LYS A 101 -1.48 -8.85 16.81
N LYS A 102 -1.10 -9.74 17.74
CA LYS A 102 -0.13 -9.40 18.81
C LYS A 102 1.23 -8.98 18.24
N VAL A 103 1.75 -9.72 17.26
CA VAL A 103 3.01 -9.39 16.59
C VAL A 103 2.90 -8.06 15.85
N PHE A 104 1.80 -7.84 15.13
CA PHE A 104 1.56 -6.61 14.38
C PHE A 104 1.41 -5.39 15.30
N GLN A 105 0.73 -5.53 16.44
CA GLN A 105 0.56 -4.46 17.43
C GLN A 105 1.90 -4.07 18.06
N LEU A 106 2.75 -5.05 18.38
CA LEU A 106 4.10 -4.78 18.86
C LEU A 106 4.90 -3.98 17.81
N ALA A 107 4.87 -4.41 16.56
CA ALA A 107 5.55 -3.69 15.46
C ALA A 107 5.00 -2.27 15.27
N CYS A 108 3.69 -2.05 15.43
CA CYS A 108 3.10 -0.71 15.41
C CYS A 108 3.61 0.17 16.56
N GLN A 109 3.77 -0.39 17.76
CA GLN A 109 4.29 0.34 18.93
C GLN A 109 5.77 0.72 18.74
N GLU A 110 6.59 -0.21 18.25
CA GLU A 110 8.00 0.03 17.92
C GLU A 110 8.15 1.09 16.82
N ALA A 111 7.32 1.03 15.78
CA ALA A 111 7.31 2.04 14.72
C ALA A 111 6.87 3.42 15.24
N ALA A 112 6.04 3.47 16.28
CA ALA A 112 5.59 4.72 16.89
C ALA A 112 6.66 5.38 17.76
N SER A 113 7.59 4.60 18.34
CA SER A 113 8.68 5.09 19.21
C SER A 113 9.96 5.45 18.45
N ALA A 114 10.13 4.97 17.21
CA ALA A 114 11.27 5.27 16.34
C ALA A 114 11.16 6.64 15.61
N SER A 115 10.29 7.55 16.09
CA SER A 115 10.01 8.86 15.48
C SER A 115 10.92 9.96 16.01
#